data_AF-A0A1V6FWM5-F1
#
_entry.id   AF-A0A1V6FWM5-F1
#
_cell.length_a   1.000
_cell.length_b   1.000
_cell.length_c   1.000
_cell.angle_alpha   90.00
_cell.angle_beta   90.00
_cell.angle_gamma   90.00
#
_symmetry.space_group_name_H-M   'P 1'
#
loop_
_entity.id
_entity.type
_entity.pdbx_description
1 polymer ?
#
loop_
_entity_poly.entity_id
_entity_poly.type
_entity_poly.pdbx_seq_one_letter_code
_entity_poly.pdbx_strand_id
1 'polypeptide(L)'
;MYRHQEERSVEAVCYEQKHIEKVLDIIKTKFPEYFNDFIMLEAGYGVSEQDVQKIAEKLGVQKVTSKKNVDITKKFKNIIIEASENFEKDREKYIAIFDQEALEEYEDDPQYFKSTVLKKECPIIHHTLFSTAKELDKYKRDFNISDSNELLTVVSNLFNFAEDYYDNFYEEKAYDKIDCHEGLEISDLDTDDYTVYGVIGGGIKSHMLYKVYPAVFPNRSRDAIWALWYLTDKKTFDCKQDSEFLMIDVDKCITQQNYFYPYELFTFYAHQIYQMLKQKSDENNVYLDPENRYIIVDAFLTFVAAQHEDEISFLKQQIKDGGFGYA
;
A
#
# COMPACT_ATOMS: atom_id res chain seq x y z
N MET A 1 -2.26 -21.86 -14.92
CA MET A 1 -3.37 -21.48 -14.00
C MET A 1 -2.63 -21.23 -12.70
N TYR A 2 -2.78 -20.07 -12.05
CA TYR A 2 -2.12 -19.86 -10.76
C TYR A 2 -2.43 -21.09 -9.91
N ARG A 3 -1.42 -21.70 -9.30
CA ARG A 3 -1.59 -22.95 -8.53
C ARG A 3 -2.67 -22.84 -7.44
N HIS A 4 -3.14 -21.63 -7.15
CA HIS A 4 -3.95 -21.26 -5.99
C HIS A 4 -5.16 -20.36 -6.34
N GLN A 5 -5.66 -20.39 -7.59
CA GLN A 5 -6.79 -19.52 -7.98
C GLN A 5 -8.10 -19.78 -7.19
N GLU A 6 -8.20 -20.95 -6.54
CA GLU A 6 -9.32 -21.32 -5.66
C GLU A 6 -9.13 -20.87 -4.20
N GLU A 7 -7.91 -20.54 -3.78
CA GLU A 7 -7.59 -20.07 -2.43
C GLU A 7 -7.70 -18.54 -2.39
N ARG A 8 -8.71 -18.02 -1.70
CA ARG A 8 -8.98 -16.58 -1.56
C ARG A 8 -8.24 -15.93 -0.38
N SER A 9 -7.22 -16.61 0.14
CA SER A 9 -6.37 -16.14 1.24
C SER A 9 -5.02 -16.88 1.19
N VAL A 10 -4.09 -16.46 2.04
CA VAL A 10 -2.81 -17.14 2.28
C VAL A 10 -3.02 -18.45 3.03
N GLU A 11 -1.98 -19.29 3.06
CA GLU A 11 -1.99 -20.53 3.83
C GLU A 11 -2.19 -20.27 5.33
N ALA A 12 -2.92 -21.15 6.03
CA ALA A 12 -3.19 -21.03 7.47
C ALA A 12 -1.91 -20.90 8.32
N VAL A 13 -0.78 -21.45 7.84
CA VAL A 13 0.53 -21.31 8.52
C VAL A 13 0.97 -19.85 8.62
N CYS A 14 0.55 -18.97 7.71
CA CYS A 14 0.94 -17.56 7.70
C CYS A 14 0.37 -16.79 8.90
N TYR A 15 -0.71 -17.31 9.51
CA TYR A 15 -1.34 -16.79 10.71
C TYR A 15 -0.71 -17.32 12.00
N GLU A 16 0.16 -18.33 11.92
CA GLU A 16 0.81 -18.86 13.10
C GLU A 16 1.86 -17.87 13.62
N GLN A 17 1.82 -17.56 14.92
CA GLN A 17 2.79 -16.67 15.57
C GLN A 17 4.25 -16.99 15.23
N LYS A 18 4.62 -18.28 15.17
CA LYS A 18 5.97 -18.72 14.80
C LYS A 18 6.34 -18.37 13.37
N HIS A 19 5.39 -18.38 12.45
CA HIS A 19 5.60 -17.98 11.07
C HIS A 19 5.81 -16.46 11.01
N ILE A 20 4.90 -15.70 11.61
CA ILE A 20 4.96 -14.24 11.69
C ILE A 20 6.30 -13.77 12.28
N GLU A 21 6.77 -14.40 13.36
CA GLU A 21 8.08 -14.12 13.97
C GLU A 21 9.24 -14.34 12.99
N LYS A 22 9.23 -15.45 12.23
CA LYS A 22 10.26 -15.71 11.20
C LYS A 22 10.25 -14.63 10.12
N VAL A 23 9.07 -14.19 9.68
CA VAL A 23 8.93 -13.14 8.67
C VAL A 23 9.50 -11.83 9.21
N LEU A 24 9.08 -11.43 10.42
CA LEU A 24 9.54 -10.21 11.09
C LEU A 24 11.05 -10.20 11.33
N ASP A 25 11.65 -11.32 11.70
CA ASP A 25 13.10 -11.41 11.92
C ASP A 25 13.89 -11.05 10.65
N ILE A 26 13.38 -11.45 9.49
CA ILE A 26 14.04 -11.13 8.21
C ILE A 26 13.79 -9.68 7.82
N ILE A 27 12.55 -9.19 7.97
CA ILE A 27 12.25 -7.77 7.74
C ILE A 27 13.16 -6.90 8.62
N LYS A 28 13.28 -7.20 9.92
CA LYS A 28 14.17 -6.47 10.86
C LYS A 28 15.64 -6.53 10.44
N THR A 29 16.07 -7.65 9.87
CA THR A 29 17.45 -7.82 9.38
C THR A 29 17.72 -6.98 8.12
N LYS A 30 16.75 -6.90 7.20
CA LYS A 30 16.87 -6.16 5.93
C LYS A 30 16.53 -4.68 6.05
N PHE A 31 15.70 -4.29 7.01
CA PHE A 31 15.22 -2.93 7.20
C PHE A 31 16.35 -1.88 7.22
N PRO A 32 17.49 -2.06 7.94
CA PRO A 32 18.55 -1.06 7.98
C PRO A 32 19.16 -0.73 6.61
N GLU A 33 19.27 -1.71 5.71
CA GLU A 33 19.79 -1.52 4.36
C GLU A 33 18.88 -0.59 3.56
N TYR A 34 17.59 -0.93 3.46
CA TYR A 34 16.60 -0.10 2.77
C TYR A 34 16.39 1.24 3.44
N PHE A 35 16.42 1.32 4.76
CA PHE A 35 16.28 2.58 5.48
C PHE A 35 17.45 3.54 5.17
N ASN A 36 18.68 3.02 5.11
CA ASN A 36 19.83 3.85 4.76
C ASN A 36 19.67 4.43 3.35
N ASP A 37 19.27 3.62 2.38
CA ASP A 37 19.05 4.11 1.01
C ASP A 37 17.86 5.07 0.95
N PHE A 38 16.78 4.80 1.70
CA PHE A 38 15.61 5.65 1.83
C PHE A 38 15.99 7.05 2.28
N ILE A 39 16.84 7.17 3.31
CA ILE A 39 17.38 8.46 3.75
C ILE A 39 18.31 9.06 2.70
N MET A 40 19.28 8.30 2.21
CA MET A 40 20.36 8.82 1.36
C MET A 40 19.82 9.37 0.03
N LEU A 41 18.85 8.67 -0.56
CA LEU A 41 18.17 9.03 -1.80
C LEU A 41 16.92 9.91 -1.57
N GLU A 42 16.65 10.33 -0.32
CA GLU A 42 15.47 11.11 0.04
C GLU A 42 14.17 10.50 -0.49
N ALA A 43 14.01 9.18 -0.31
CA ALA A 43 12.89 8.37 -0.80
C ALA A 43 12.66 8.46 -2.32
N GLY A 44 13.68 8.85 -3.09
CA GLY A 44 13.57 9.10 -4.52
C GLY A 44 13.11 10.52 -4.89
N TYR A 45 12.80 11.37 -3.90
CA TYR A 45 12.48 12.79 -4.11
C TYR A 45 13.74 13.65 -4.30
N GLY A 46 14.90 13.15 -3.87
CA GLY A 46 16.17 13.86 -3.98
C GLY A 46 16.64 14.00 -5.44
N VAL A 47 17.20 15.16 -5.78
CA VAL A 47 17.88 15.38 -7.06
C VAL A 47 19.17 14.55 -7.08
N SER A 48 19.31 13.64 -8.04
CA SER A 48 20.53 12.80 -8.15
C SER A 48 21.77 13.66 -8.43
N GLU A 49 22.97 13.19 -8.07
CA GLU A 49 24.21 13.90 -8.45
C GLU A 49 24.32 14.08 -9.97
N GLN A 50 23.78 13.15 -10.76
CA GLN A 50 23.71 13.27 -12.21
C GLN A 50 22.77 14.40 -12.65
N ASP A 51 21.65 14.60 -11.97
CA ASP A 51 20.72 15.68 -12.29
C ASP A 51 21.27 17.04 -11.86
N VAL A 52 21.94 17.10 -10.70
CA VAL A 52 22.69 18.28 -10.28
C VAL A 52 23.79 18.62 -11.29
N GLN A 53 24.49 17.62 -11.82
CA GLN A 53 25.56 17.81 -12.80
C GLN A 53 25.02 18.26 -14.16
N LYS A 54 23.90 17.69 -14.64
CA LYS A 54 23.20 18.15 -15.84
C LYS A 54 22.71 19.60 -15.72
N ILE A 55 22.21 20.00 -14.56
CA ILE A 55 21.78 21.38 -14.29
C ILE A 55 23.00 22.31 -14.23
N ALA A 56 24.06 21.90 -13.55
CA ALA A 56 25.31 22.65 -13.44
C ALA A 56 25.97 22.88 -14.82
N GLU A 57 25.99 21.87 -15.68
CA GLU A 57 26.46 21.96 -17.07
C GLU A 57 25.62 22.94 -17.90
N LYS A 58 24.28 22.87 -17.77
CA LYS A 58 23.36 23.83 -18.43
C LYS A 58 23.54 25.27 -17.95
N LEU A 59 24.03 25.47 -16.73
CA LEU A 59 24.28 26.78 -16.12
C LEU A 59 25.75 27.24 -16.26
N GLY A 60 26.61 26.47 -16.95
CA GLY A 60 28.00 26.84 -17.20
C GLY A 60 28.96 26.63 -16.01
N VAL A 61 28.56 25.84 -15.00
CA VAL A 61 29.38 25.57 -13.80
C VAL A 61 30.25 24.33 -14.04
N GLN A 62 31.58 24.51 -14.06
CA GLN A 62 32.54 23.44 -14.41
C GLN A 62 32.93 22.50 -13.24
N LYS A 63 32.67 22.89 -11.98
CA LYS A 63 32.97 22.08 -10.80
C LYS A 63 31.94 22.29 -9.70
N VAL A 64 31.10 21.29 -9.48
CA VAL A 64 30.28 21.18 -8.28
C VAL A 64 31.17 20.58 -7.18
N THR A 65 31.39 21.31 -6.09
CA THR A 65 32.07 20.78 -4.90
C THR A 65 31.02 20.48 -3.84
N SER A 66 30.58 19.22 -3.74
CA SER A 66 29.67 18.78 -2.69
C SER A 66 30.46 18.48 -1.41
N LYS A 67 30.23 19.25 -0.35
CA LYS A 67 30.68 18.88 1.00
C LYS A 67 29.80 17.72 1.47
N LYS A 68 30.38 16.53 1.62
CA LYS A 68 29.76 15.33 2.21
C LYS A 68 29.57 15.48 3.73
N ASN A 69 28.67 16.38 4.14
CA ASN A 69 28.04 16.20 5.44
C ASN A 69 26.59 15.82 5.17
N VAL A 70 26.29 14.53 5.28
CA VAL A 70 24.94 14.00 5.07
C VAL A 70 24.14 14.37 6.32
N ASP A 71 23.29 15.38 6.21
CA ASP A 71 22.36 15.75 7.26
C ASP A 71 21.14 14.80 7.21
N ILE A 72 21.25 13.66 7.91
CA ILE A 72 20.21 12.63 7.97
C ILE A 72 18.90 13.23 8.50
N THR A 73 18.96 14.03 9.56
CA THR A 73 17.80 14.70 10.15
C THR A 73 17.07 15.57 9.13
N LYS A 74 17.81 16.36 8.33
CA LYS A 74 17.21 17.17 7.27
C LYS A 74 16.59 16.31 6.16
N LYS A 75 17.30 15.29 5.68
CA LYS A 75 16.81 14.38 4.64
C LYS A 75 15.52 13.68 5.08
N PHE A 76 15.48 13.18 6.30
CA PHE A 76 14.29 12.53 6.85
C PHE A 76 13.11 13.52 6.94
N LYS A 77 13.33 14.74 7.44
CA LYS A 77 12.29 15.79 7.45
C LYS A 77 11.76 16.10 6.04
N ASN A 78 12.64 16.19 5.05
CA ASN A 78 12.23 16.41 3.66
C ASN A 78 11.34 15.26 3.15
N ILE A 79 11.72 14.01 3.42
CA ILE A 79 10.91 12.84 3.05
C ILE A 79 9.50 12.94 3.64
N ILE A 80 9.38 13.31 4.93
CA ILE A 80 8.08 13.43 5.60
C ILE A 80 7.23 14.53 4.95
N ILE A 81 7.83 15.67 4.62
CA ILE A 81 7.15 16.78 3.95
C ILE A 81 6.64 16.33 2.58
N GLU A 82 7.51 15.76 1.75
CA GLU A 82 7.15 15.29 0.39
C GLU A 82 6.11 14.17 0.43
N ALA A 83 6.21 13.22 1.37
CA ALA A 83 5.23 12.16 1.55
C ALA A 83 3.86 12.73 1.95
N SER A 84 3.83 13.73 2.84
CA SER A 84 2.59 14.41 3.26
C SER A 84 1.99 15.22 2.11
N GLU A 85 2.79 15.99 1.38
CA GLU A 85 2.32 16.76 0.22
C GLU A 85 1.76 15.84 -0.88
N ASN A 86 2.40 14.69 -1.13
CA ASN A 86 1.88 13.69 -2.06
C ASN A 86 0.58 13.05 -1.57
N PHE A 87 0.47 12.79 -0.27
CA PHE A 87 -0.72 12.23 0.35
C PHE A 87 -1.93 13.18 0.23
N GLU A 88 -1.73 14.49 0.43
CA GLU A 88 -2.82 15.47 0.44
C GLU A 88 -3.41 15.80 -0.94
N LYS A 89 -2.68 15.54 -2.04
CA LYS A 89 -3.08 15.92 -3.42
C LYS A 89 -4.50 15.54 -3.82
N ASP A 90 -4.99 14.41 -3.33
CA ASP A 90 -6.31 13.87 -3.68
C ASP A 90 -7.14 13.46 -2.46
N ARG A 91 -6.67 13.78 -1.24
CA ARG A 91 -7.27 13.34 0.02
C ARG A 91 -8.70 13.84 0.21
N GLU A 92 -8.96 15.11 -0.10
CA GLU A 92 -10.29 15.73 0.06
C GLU A 92 -11.40 14.96 -0.67
N LYS A 93 -11.08 14.34 -1.81
CA LYS A 93 -12.04 13.52 -2.56
C LYS A 93 -12.43 12.25 -1.82
N TYR A 94 -11.51 11.63 -1.10
CA TYR A 94 -11.81 10.45 -0.29
C TYR A 94 -12.62 10.81 0.95
N ILE A 95 -12.31 11.94 1.58
CA ILE A 95 -13.09 12.46 2.71
C ILE A 95 -14.54 12.71 2.28
N ALA A 96 -14.75 13.34 1.12
CA ALA A 96 -16.10 13.58 0.59
C ALA A 96 -16.87 12.29 0.23
N ILE A 97 -16.18 11.19 -0.08
CA ILE A 97 -16.81 9.89 -0.34
C ILE A 97 -17.26 9.21 0.95
N PHE A 98 -16.55 9.46 2.06
CA PHE A 98 -16.86 8.99 3.40
C PHE A 98 -17.62 10.02 4.23
N ASP A 99 -18.33 10.93 3.58
CA ASP A 99 -19.26 11.82 4.28
C ASP A 99 -20.56 11.07 4.57
N GLN A 100 -20.97 11.02 5.85
CA GLN A 100 -22.14 10.25 6.28
C GLN A 100 -23.43 10.75 5.62
N GLU A 101 -23.65 12.07 5.61
CA GLU A 101 -24.85 12.67 5.03
C GLU A 101 -24.92 12.35 3.53
N ALA A 102 -23.80 12.45 2.83
CA ALA A 102 -23.72 12.08 1.42
C ALA A 102 -24.02 10.59 1.18
N LEU A 103 -23.48 9.69 2.00
CA LEU A 103 -23.73 8.25 1.87
C LEU A 103 -25.22 7.90 2.06
N GLU A 104 -25.87 8.54 3.04
CA GLU A 104 -27.32 8.41 3.27
C GLU A 104 -28.12 8.96 2.07
N GLU A 105 -27.75 10.11 1.50
CA GLU A 105 -28.40 10.66 0.30
C GLU A 105 -28.24 9.73 -0.92
N TYR A 106 -27.11 9.03 -1.04
CA TYR A 106 -26.87 8.10 -2.15
C TYR A 106 -27.74 6.84 -2.08
N GLU A 107 -28.39 6.53 -0.95
CA GLU A 107 -29.35 5.42 -0.87
C GLU A 107 -30.56 5.64 -1.80
N ASP A 108 -30.93 6.90 -2.05
CA ASP A 108 -32.03 7.26 -2.96
C ASP A 108 -31.65 7.10 -4.46
N ASP A 109 -30.36 7.24 -4.79
CA ASP A 109 -29.82 7.01 -6.16
C ASP A 109 -28.43 6.34 -6.14
N PRO A 110 -28.36 5.02 -5.87
CA PRO A 110 -27.09 4.29 -5.85
C PRO A 110 -26.39 4.30 -7.23
N GLN A 111 -27.15 4.45 -8.31
CA GLN A 111 -26.60 4.51 -9.65
C GLN A 111 -25.82 5.81 -9.89
N TYR A 112 -26.25 6.93 -9.29
CA TYR A 112 -25.45 8.16 -9.24
C TYR A 112 -24.14 7.94 -8.52
N PHE A 113 -24.17 7.32 -7.33
CA PHE A 113 -22.97 6.98 -6.56
C PHE A 113 -21.97 6.17 -7.38
N LYS A 114 -22.41 5.08 -8.04
CA LYS A 114 -21.54 4.30 -8.92
C LYS A 114 -20.98 5.11 -10.09
N SER A 115 -21.84 5.82 -10.81
CA SER A 115 -21.50 6.39 -12.13
C SER A 115 -20.82 7.76 -12.10
N THR A 116 -20.96 8.48 -10.99
CA THR A 116 -20.34 9.80 -10.76
C THR A 116 -19.32 9.70 -9.64
N VAL A 117 -19.76 9.42 -8.41
CA VAL A 117 -18.89 9.45 -7.22
C VAL A 117 -17.73 8.45 -7.37
N LEU A 118 -18.01 7.15 -7.53
CA LEU A 118 -16.93 6.17 -7.68
C LEU A 118 -16.20 6.26 -9.02
N LYS A 119 -16.93 6.37 -10.14
CA LYS A 119 -16.30 6.32 -11.47
C LYS A 119 -15.48 7.57 -11.84
N LYS A 120 -15.91 8.76 -11.41
CA LYS A 120 -15.30 10.03 -11.84
C LYS A 120 -14.54 10.73 -10.73
N GLU A 121 -15.01 10.61 -9.49
CA GLU A 121 -14.50 11.42 -8.38
C GLU A 121 -13.55 10.64 -7.48
N CYS A 122 -13.77 9.33 -7.27
CA CYS A 122 -12.83 8.46 -6.55
C CYS A 122 -11.53 8.26 -7.37
N PRO A 123 -10.39 8.84 -6.95
CA PRO A 123 -9.17 8.86 -7.77
C PRO A 123 -8.65 7.47 -8.14
N ILE A 124 -8.57 6.53 -7.19
CA ILE A 124 -8.05 5.18 -7.46
C ILE A 124 -8.94 4.42 -8.45
N ILE A 125 -10.27 4.51 -8.32
CA ILE A 125 -11.22 3.85 -9.23
C ILE A 125 -11.16 4.53 -10.60
N HIS A 126 -11.16 5.86 -10.65
CA HIS A 126 -11.05 6.64 -11.86
C HIS A 126 -9.79 6.25 -12.66
N HIS A 127 -8.61 6.32 -12.03
CA HIS A 127 -7.36 5.96 -12.69
C HIS A 127 -7.37 4.51 -13.19
N THR A 128 -7.95 3.58 -12.42
CA THR A 128 -8.04 2.16 -12.83
C THR A 128 -8.97 1.97 -14.04
N LEU A 129 -10.11 2.67 -14.09
CA LEU A 129 -11.06 2.59 -15.20
C LEU A 129 -10.52 3.19 -16.50
N PHE A 130 -9.82 4.32 -16.39
CA PHE A 130 -9.32 5.08 -17.53
C PHE A 130 -7.87 4.73 -17.94
N SER A 131 -7.22 3.82 -17.21
CA SER A 131 -5.89 3.32 -17.55
C SER A 131 -5.89 2.53 -18.87
N THR A 132 -4.82 2.68 -19.64
CA THR A 132 -4.58 1.93 -20.88
C THR A 132 -3.99 0.53 -20.64
N ALA A 133 -3.71 0.16 -19.39
CA ALA A 133 -3.12 -1.12 -19.04
C ALA A 133 -4.11 -2.29 -19.27
N LYS A 134 -3.69 -3.29 -20.06
CA LYS A 134 -4.50 -4.47 -20.40
C LYS A 134 -4.88 -5.32 -19.20
N GLU A 135 -4.01 -5.40 -18.20
CA GLU A 135 -4.28 -6.13 -16.95
C GLU A 135 -5.50 -5.60 -16.19
N LEU A 136 -5.95 -4.38 -16.48
CA LEU A 136 -7.13 -3.77 -15.85
C LEU A 136 -8.42 -4.01 -16.66
N ASP A 137 -8.38 -4.71 -17.79
CA ASP A 137 -9.57 -4.91 -18.62
C ASP A 137 -10.65 -5.76 -17.93
N LYS A 138 -10.24 -6.70 -17.07
CA LYS A 138 -11.18 -7.45 -16.22
C LYS A 138 -11.81 -6.53 -15.17
N TYR A 139 -11.01 -5.76 -14.43
CA TYR A 139 -11.53 -4.76 -13.49
C TYR A 139 -12.54 -3.81 -14.16
N LYS A 140 -12.22 -3.27 -15.35
CA LYS A 140 -13.14 -2.38 -16.09
C LYS A 140 -14.46 -3.07 -16.42
N ARG A 141 -14.42 -4.34 -16.80
CA ARG A 141 -15.64 -5.13 -17.06
C ARG A 141 -16.43 -5.31 -15.77
N ASP A 142 -15.77 -5.77 -14.72
CA ASP A 142 -16.38 -6.11 -13.42
C ASP A 142 -17.03 -4.87 -12.79
N PHE A 143 -16.36 -3.71 -12.81
CA PHE A 143 -16.94 -2.44 -12.36
C PHE A 143 -18.17 -2.03 -13.18
N ASN A 144 -18.14 -2.20 -14.51
CA ASN A 144 -19.28 -1.79 -15.33
C ASN A 144 -20.52 -2.66 -15.04
N ILE A 145 -20.36 -3.95 -14.74
CA ILE A 145 -21.46 -4.89 -14.49
C ILE A 145 -21.86 -5.02 -13.01
N SER A 146 -21.07 -4.48 -12.07
CA SER A 146 -21.36 -4.59 -10.63
C SER A 146 -22.67 -3.92 -10.23
N ASP A 147 -23.27 -4.37 -9.13
CA ASP A 147 -24.48 -3.73 -8.58
C ASP A 147 -24.09 -2.41 -7.90
N SER A 148 -24.84 -1.35 -8.18
CA SER A 148 -24.65 -0.04 -7.54
C SER A 148 -24.98 -0.04 -6.05
N ASN A 149 -25.98 -0.83 -5.62
CA ASN A 149 -26.36 -0.96 -4.21
C ASN A 149 -25.28 -1.70 -3.43
N GLU A 150 -24.71 -2.76 -4.02
CA GLU A 150 -23.62 -3.52 -3.41
C GLU A 150 -22.38 -2.63 -3.21
N LEU A 151 -22.02 -1.83 -4.22
CA LEU A 151 -20.94 -0.85 -4.11
C LEU A 151 -21.20 0.18 -3.00
N LEU A 152 -22.40 0.75 -2.93
CA LEU A 152 -22.76 1.72 -1.90
C LEU A 152 -22.74 1.09 -0.50
N THR A 153 -23.29 -0.12 -0.37
CA THR A 153 -23.30 -0.87 0.90
C THR A 153 -21.89 -1.10 1.41
N VAL A 154 -20.99 -1.62 0.55
CA VAL A 154 -19.61 -1.88 0.96
C VAL A 154 -18.86 -0.59 1.33
N VAL A 155 -19.04 0.51 0.59
CA VAL A 155 -18.39 1.78 0.95
C VAL A 155 -18.95 2.34 2.25
N SER A 156 -20.25 2.20 2.50
CA SER A 156 -20.89 2.61 3.76
C SER A 156 -20.41 1.75 4.93
N ASN A 157 -20.23 0.45 4.73
CA ASN A 157 -19.63 -0.44 5.73
C ASN A 157 -18.20 -0.01 6.07
N LEU A 158 -17.38 0.33 5.06
CA LEU A 158 -16.02 0.83 5.27
C LEU A 158 -16.02 2.13 6.08
N PHE A 159 -16.91 3.07 5.78
CA PHE A 159 -17.10 4.29 6.56
C PHE A 159 -17.43 3.96 8.02
N ASN A 160 -18.51 3.20 8.26
CA ASN A 160 -18.96 2.87 9.61
C ASN A 160 -17.88 2.14 10.43
N PHE A 161 -17.15 1.21 9.80
CA PHE A 161 -16.03 0.54 10.45
C PHE A 161 -14.91 1.54 10.80
N ALA A 162 -14.57 2.44 9.89
CA ALA A 162 -13.50 3.40 10.10
C ALA A 162 -13.80 4.39 11.23
N GLU A 163 -15.02 4.93 11.27
CA GLU A 163 -15.47 5.82 12.35
C GLU A 163 -15.44 5.09 13.70
N ASP A 164 -16.06 3.91 13.78
CA ASP A 164 -16.13 3.14 15.03
C ASP A 164 -14.73 2.75 15.51
N TYR A 165 -13.88 2.30 14.59
CA TYR A 165 -12.50 1.96 14.90
C TYR A 165 -11.71 3.17 15.43
N TYR A 166 -11.80 4.32 14.76
CA TYR A 166 -11.04 5.50 15.15
C TYR A 166 -11.55 6.14 16.45
N ASP A 167 -12.87 6.18 16.65
CA ASP A 167 -13.48 6.85 17.81
C ASP A 167 -13.54 5.97 19.06
N ASN A 168 -13.74 4.64 18.90
CA ASN A 168 -14.00 3.74 20.03
C ASN A 168 -12.87 2.75 20.32
N PHE A 169 -12.07 2.36 19.32
CA PHE A 169 -10.96 1.41 19.51
C PHE A 169 -9.60 2.10 19.60
N TYR A 170 -9.32 3.06 18.71
CA TYR A 170 -8.00 3.67 18.59
C TYR A 170 -7.65 4.55 19.81
N GLU A 171 -6.61 4.13 20.53
CA GLU A 171 -5.90 4.98 21.49
C GLU A 171 -4.41 4.94 21.14
N GLU A 172 -3.82 6.09 20.81
CA GLU A 172 -2.47 6.22 20.26
C GLU A 172 -1.41 5.38 21.01
N LYS A 173 -1.39 5.45 22.35
CA LYS A 173 -0.36 4.79 23.16
C LYS A 173 -0.59 3.30 23.34
N ALA A 174 -1.83 2.85 23.33
CA ALA A 174 -2.19 1.44 23.34
C ALA A 174 -1.90 0.82 21.98
N TYR A 175 -2.24 1.52 20.90
CA TYR A 175 -2.04 1.09 19.52
C TYR A 175 -0.56 0.77 19.24
N ASP A 176 0.35 1.66 19.65
CA ASP A 176 1.79 1.48 19.50
C ASP A 176 2.37 0.28 20.28
N LYS A 177 1.59 -0.39 21.12
CA LYS A 177 2.05 -1.56 21.91
C LYS A 177 1.53 -2.89 21.38
N ILE A 178 0.73 -2.87 20.32
CA ILE A 178 0.15 -4.08 19.75
C ILE A 178 1.28 -4.92 19.11
N ASP A 179 1.41 -6.17 19.55
CA ASP A 179 2.47 -7.10 19.17
C ASP A 179 1.97 -8.39 18.50
N CYS A 180 0.66 -8.50 18.27
CA CYS A 180 0.04 -9.55 17.47
C CYS A 180 -0.98 -8.96 16.46
N HIS A 181 -1.23 -9.68 15.38
CA HIS A 181 -2.16 -9.23 14.33
C HIS A 181 -3.61 -9.16 14.80
N GLU A 182 -4.06 -10.08 15.67
CA GLU A 182 -5.42 -10.09 16.21
C GLU A 182 -5.69 -8.87 17.10
N GLY A 183 -4.66 -8.37 17.79
CA GLY A 183 -4.76 -7.19 18.64
C GLY A 183 -5.02 -5.89 17.88
N LEU A 184 -4.91 -5.89 16.55
CA LEU A 184 -5.32 -4.75 15.72
C LEU A 184 -6.83 -4.70 15.48
N GLU A 185 -7.59 -5.77 15.74
CA GLU A 185 -9.05 -5.80 15.58
C GLU A 185 -9.55 -5.33 14.19
N ILE A 186 -8.82 -5.64 13.11
CA ILE A 186 -9.19 -5.28 11.73
C ILE A 186 -9.57 -6.47 10.83
N SER A 187 -9.67 -7.68 11.37
CA SER A 187 -9.95 -8.90 10.61
C SER A 187 -11.28 -8.84 9.84
N ASP A 188 -12.26 -8.11 10.35
CA ASP A 188 -13.56 -7.94 9.72
C ASP A 188 -13.43 -7.33 8.32
N LEU A 189 -12.44 -6.45 8.11
CA LEU A 189 -12.16 -5.87 6.80
C LEU A 189 -11.75 -6.90 5.76
N ASP A 190 -11.35 -8.12 6.12
CA ASP A 190 -11.05 -9.20 5.16
C ASP A 190 -12.27 -10.05 4.77
N THR A 191 -13.44 -9.77 5.35
CA THR A 191 -14.69 -10.49 5.06
C THR A 191 -15.41 -9.97 3.80
N ASP A 192 -16.46 -10.69 3.40
CA ASP A 192 -17.28 -10.36 2.23
C ASP A 192 -18.07 -9.06 2.41
N ASP A 193 -18.41 -8.68 3.65
CA ASP A 193 -19.17 -7.45 3.96
C ASP A 193 -18.42 -6.17 3.58
N TYR A 194 -17.10 -6.27 3.35
CA TYR A 194 -16.21 -5.17 2.97
C TYR A 194 -15.59 -5.37 1.60
N THR A 195 -16.14 -6.27 0.78
CA THR A 195 -15.54 -6.67 -0.50
C THR A 195 -16.58 -6.76 -1.61
N VAL A 196 -16.35 -6.04 -2.71
CA VAL A 196 -17.04 -6.28 -3.98
C VAL A 196 -16.06 -6.97 -4.92
N TYR A 197 -16.21 -8.28 -5.11
CA TYR A 197 -15.25 -9.09 -5.86
C TYR A 197 -14.98 -8.54 -7.27
N GLY A 198 -13.70 -8.39 -7.61
CA GLY A 198 -13.25 -7.82 -8.88
C GLY A 198 -13.28 -6.29 -8.96
N VAL A 199 -13.90 -5.62 -7.97
CA VAL A 199 -14.05 -4.16 -7.94
C VAL A 199 -13.45 -3.56 -6.66
N ILE A 200 -14.10 -3.73 -5.51
CA ILE A 200 -13.58 -3.27 -4.22
C ILE A 200 -12.87 -4.43 -3.55
N GLY A 201 -11.62 -4.66 -3.98
CA GLY A 201 -10.69 -5.58 -3.34
C GLY A 201 -9.82 -4.88 -2.30
N GLY A 202 -8.92 -5.63 -1.68
CA GLY A 202 -8.14 -5.11 -0.57
C GLY A 202 -7.22 -3.93 -0.89
N GLY A 203 -6.72 -3.81 -2.12
CA GLY A 203 -5.97 -2.62 -2.51
C GLY A 203 -6.82 -1.34 -2.62
N ILE A 204 -8.10 -1.43 -3.03
CA ILE A 204 -8.97 -0.26 -3.14
C ILE A 204 -9.52 0.12 -1.77
N LYS A 205 -10.05 -0.83 -1.01
CA LYS A 205 -10.60 -0.54 0.34
C LYS A 205 -9.53 -0.01 1.29
N SER A 206 -8.33 -0.61 1.30
CA SER A 206 -7.22 -0.10 2.12
C SER A 206 -6.81 1.31 1.72
N HIS A 207 -6.87 1.65 0.43
CA HIS A 207 -6.48 2.97 -0.05
C HIS A 207 -7.50 4.04 0.35
N MET A 208 -8.80 3.73 0.26
CA MET A 208 -9.86 4.63 0.72
C MET A 208 -9.74 4.89 2.23
N LEU A 209 -9.61 3.82 3.01
CA LEU A 209 -9.41 3.89 4.47
C LEU A 209 -8.15 4.68 4.84
N TYR A 210 -7.02 4.39 4.19
CA TYR A 210 -5.76 5.10 4.39
C TYR A 210 -5.87 6.61 4.12
N LYS A 211 -6.59 7.00 3.07
CA LYS A 211 -6.75 8.42 2.72
C LYS A 211 -7.57 9.19 3.76
N VAL A 212 -8.53 8.54 4.40
CA VAL A 212 -9.35 9.20 5.42
C VAL A 212 -8.68 9.12 6.80
N TYR A 213 -8.18 7.96 7.19
CA TYR A 213 -7.62 7.67 8.51
C TYR A 213 -6.19 7.08 8.43
N PRO A 214 -5.18 7.88 8.00
CA PRO A 214 -3.80 7.43 7.82
C PRO A 214 -3.09 7.06 9.13
N ALA A 215 -3.67 7.40 10.27
CA ALA A 215 -3.19 6.99 11.59
C ALA A 215 -3.33 5.48 11.80
N VAL A 216 -4.42 4.87 11.33
CA VAL A 216 -4.82 3.50 11.70
C VAL A 216 -4.90 2.53 10.53
N PHE A 217 -5.09 3.03 9.31
CA PHE A 217 -5.23 2.16 8.13
C PHE A 217 -4.05 2.32 7.15
N PRO A 218 -3.19 1.30 7.00
CA PRO A 218 -2.12 1.33 6.01
C PRO A 218 -2.62 1.08 4.60
N ASN A 219 -1.94 1.68 3.62
CA ASN A 219 -2.22 1.47 2.21
C ASN A 219 -1.65 0.14 1.71
N ARG A 220 -2.49 -0.88 1.49
CA ARG A 220 -2.10 -2.16 0.91
C ARG A 220 -2.00 -2.08 -0.62
N SER A 221 -1.11 -1.22 -1.10
CA SER A 221 -0.85 -1.06 -2.53
C SER A 221 -0.19 -2.31 -3.11
N ARG A 222 -0.18 -2.41 -4.44
CA ARG A 222 0.54 -3.49 -5.14
C ARG A 222 2.03 -3.45 -4.82
N ASP A 223 2.59 -2.24 -4.78
CA ASP A 223 3.99 -1.99 -4.51
C ASP A 223 4.33 -2.34 -3.05
N ALA A 224 3.41 -2.09 -2.11
CA ALA A 224 3.60 -2.48 -0.72
C ALA A 224 3.77 -3.99 -0.54
N ILE A 225 2.98 -4.80 -1.24
CA ILE A 225 3.13 -6.27 -1.19
C ILE A 225 4.44 -6.73 -1.85
N TRP A 226 4.82 -6.12 -2.99
CA TRP A 226 6.15 -6.37 -3.58
C TRP A 226 7.27 -6.01 -2.61
N ALA A 227 7.18 -4.87 -1.94
CA ALA A 227 8.17 -4.41 -0.98
C ALA A 227 8.33 -5.38 0.19
N LEU A 228 7.25 -5.97 0.71
CA LEU A 228 7.35 -7.01 1.74
C LEU A 228 8.10 -8.25 1.25
N TRP A 229 7.90 -8.68 0.00
CA TRP A 229 8.69 -9.76 -0.59
C TRP A 229 10.21 -9.44 -0.65
N TYR A 230 10.56 -8.19 -0.97
CA TYR A 230 11.95 -7.73 -0.95
C TYR A 230 12.53 -7.59 0.46
N LEU A 231 11.74 -7.11 1.42
CA LEU A 231 12.14 -6.98 2.83
C LEU A 231 12.34 -8.34 3.50
N THR A 232 11.67 -9.38 3.01
CA THR A 232 11.86 -10.75 3.48
C THR A 232 13.00 -11.50 2.78
N ASP A 233 13.86 -10.79 2.04
CA ASP A 233 14.93 -11.39 1.24
C ASP A 233 14.41 -12.49 0.29
N LYS A 234 13.16 -12.33 -0.16
CA LYS A 234 12.46 -13.27 -1.05
C LYS A 234 12.33 -14.69 -0.49
N LYS A 235 12.36 -14.84 0.83
CA LYS A 235 12.24 -16.15 1.48
C LYS A 235 10.84 -16.72 1.36
N THR A 236 10.78 -18.05 1.35
CA THR A 236 9.54 -18.79 1.15
C THR A 236 8.82 -19.17 2.44
N PHE A 237 9.53 -19.12 3.58
CA PHE A 237 9.02 -19.46 4.92
C PHE A 237 8.31 -20.81 5.00
N ASP A 238 8.73 -21.76 4.16
CA ASP A 238 8.17 -23.10 4.02
C ASP A 238 6.69 -23.11 3.55
N CYS A 239 6.20 -22.00 2.98
CA CYS A 239 4.89 -21.95 2.32
C CYS A 239 4.88 -22.89 1.09
N LYS A 240 3.80 -23.65 0.93
CA LYS A 240 3.55 -24.46 -0.27
C LYS A 240 3.37 -23.59 -1.52
N GLN A 241 2.89 -22.36 -1.34
CA GLN A 241 2.70 -21.34 -2.38
C GLN A 241 4.01 -20.63 -2.79
N ASP A 242 5.18 -21.11 -2.33
CA ASP A 242 6.50 -20.49 -2.46
C ASP A 242 6.66 -19.13 -1.76
N SER A 243 5.65 -18.25 -1.71
CA SER A 243 5.72 -16.98 -0.99
C SER A 243 4.33 -16.52 -0.59
N GLU A 244 4.14 -16.03 0.63
CA GLU A 244 2.86 -15.46 1.04
C GLU A 244 2.55 -14.15 0.30
N PHE A 245 3.58 -13.43 -0.16
CA PHE A 245 3.45 -12.12 -0.81
C PHE A 245 3.27 -12.20 -2.33
N LEU A 246 3.54 -13.35 -2.94
CA LEU A 246 3.48 -13.50 -4.40
C LEU A 246 2.48 -14.57 -4.81
N MET A 247 1.96 -14.41 -6.02
CA MET A 247 1.27 -15.46 -6.75
C MET A 247 2.09 -15.80 -7.98
N ILE A 248 2.48 -17.07 -8.08
CA ILE A 248 3.32 -17.58 -9.15
C ILE A 248 2.50 -18.56 -10.00
N ASP A 249 2.33 -18.25 -11.29
CA ASP A 249 1.82 -19.18 -12.30
C ASP A 249 3.01 -19.74 -13.08
N VAL A 250 3.48 -20.92 -12.67
CA VAL A 250 4.64 -21.58 -13.28
C VAL A 250 4.37 -21.93 -14.75
N ASP A 251 3.14 -22.32 -15.09
CA ASP A 251 2.79 -22.72 -16.46
C ASP A 251 2.83 -21.52 -17.41
N LYS A 252 2.44 -20.35 -16.91
CA LYS A 252 2.46 -19.10 -17.66
C LYS A 252 3.75 -18.30 -17.48
N CYS A 253 4.68 -18.75 -16.63
CA CYS A 253 5.86 -17.99 -16.21
C CYS A 253 5.52 -16.55 -15.79
N ILE A 254 4.40 -16.36 -15.08
CA ILE A 254 3.94 -15.05 -14.60
C ILE A 254 4.02 -15.02 -13.08
N THR A 255 4.57 -13.93 -12.55
CA THR A 255 4.55 -13.66 -11.11
C THR A 255 3.89 -12.31 -10.86
N GLN A 256 3.00 -12.28 -9.88
CA GLN A 256 2.31 -11.08 -9.43
C GLN A 256 2.39 -11.00 -7.90
N GLN A 257 2.16 -9.82 -7.35
CA GLN A 257 1.89 -9.73 -5.92
C GLN A 257 0.59 -10.47 -5.57
N ASN A 258 0.50 -10.96 -4.34
CA ASN A 258 -0.69 -11.64 -3.85
C ASN A 258 -1.84 -10.65 -3.66
N TYR A 259 -2.78 -10.61 -4.62
CA TYR A 259 -3.96 -9.73 -4.54
C TYR A 259 -4.88 -10.10 -3.37
N PHE A 260 -4.86 -11.37 -2.93
CA PHE A 260 -5.64 -11.91 -1.83
C PHE A 260 -4.89 -11.87 -0.48
N TYR A 261 -3.75 -11.17 -0.42
CA TYR A 261 -3.03 -11.03 0.83
C TYR A 261 -3.92 -10.38 1.90
N PRO A 262 -4.12 -11.01 3.08
CA PRO A 262 -5.02 -10.50 4.12
C PRO A 262 -4.60 -9.11 4.58
N TYR A 263 -5.59 -8.24 4.77
CA TYR A 263 -5.37 -6.91 5.28
C TYR A 263 -4.94 -6.92 6.75
N GLU A 264 -5.43 -7.87 7.55
CA GLU A 264 -5.01 -8.06 8.95
C GLU A 264 -3.50 -8.31 9.09
N LEU A 265 -2.96 -9.26 8.32
CA LEU A 265 -1.54 -9.58 8.32
C LEU A 265 -0.72 -8.42 7.75
N PHE A 266 -1.19 -7.82 6.65
CA PHE A 266 -0.53 -6.65 6.07
C PHE A 266 -0.42 -5.50 7.07
N THR A 267 -1.51 -5.20 7.76
CA THR A 267 -1.57 -4.09 8.73
C THR A 267 -0.63 -4.35 9.89
N PHE A 268 -0.52 -5.61 10.34
CA PHE A 268 0.47 -5.99 11.34
C PHE A 268 1.91 -5.76 10.87
N TYR A 269 2.28 -6.21 9.67
CA TYR A 269 3.62 -5.97 9.13
C TYR A 269 3.89 -4.48 8.91
N ALA A 270 2.91 -3.72 8.41
CA ALA A 270 3.00 -2.27 8.27
C ALA A 270 3.19 -1.57 9.63
N HIS A 271 2.48 -2.03 10.68
CA HIS A 271 2.64 -1.53 12.04
C HIS A 271 4.07 -1.79 12.56
N GLN A 272 4.59 -3.00 12.41
CA GLN A 272 5.96 -3.33 12.82
C GLN A 272 7.01 -2.51 12.05
N ILE A 273 6.77 -2.23 10.77
CA ILE A 273 7.63 -1.34 9.96
C ILE A 273 7.57 0.10 10.47
N TYR A 274 6.38 0.61 10.82
CA TYR A 274 6.26 1.91 11.46
C TYR A 274 7.08 1.99 12.75
N GLN A 275 7.03 0.96 13.60
CA GLN A 275 7.81 0.94 14.85
C GLN A 275 9.32 1.05 14.58
N MET A 276 9.82 0.39 13.54
CA MET A 276 11.22 0.53 13.12
C MET A 276 11.54 1.92 12.58
N LEU A 277 10.64 2.52 11.78
CA LEU A 277 10.78 3.89 11.27
C LEU A 277 10.77 4.92 12.41
N LYS A 278 9.87 4.76 13.38
CA LYS A 278 9.76 5.60 14.58
C LYS A 278 11.02 5.51 15.44
N GLN A 279 11.55 4.32 15.66
CA GLN A 279 12.83 4.17 16.34
C GLN A 279 13.93 4.94 15.61
N LYS A 280 13.99 4.84 14.28
CA LYS A 280 14.97 5.59 13.48
C LYS A 280 14.75 7.09 13.49
N SER A 281 13.51 7.57 13.54
CA SER A 281 13.23 9.00 13.63
C SER A 281 13.69 9.55 14.98
N ASP A 282 13.42 8.82 16.07
CA ASP A 282 13.85 9.18 17.43
C ASP A 282 15.38 9.23 17.54
N GLU A 283 16.08 8.22 17.01
CA GLU A 283 17.55 8.19 16.93
C GLU A 283 18.13 9.42 16.20
N ASN A 284 17.38 10.02 15.28
CA ASN A 284 17.78 11.17 14.47
C ASN A 284 17.12 12.50 14.88
N ASN A 285 16.43 12.54 16.03
CA ASN A 285 15.69 13.70 16.54
C ASN A 285 14.68 14.27 15.53
N VAL A 286 13.95 13.38 14.87
CA VAL A 286 12.88 13.70 13.92
C VAL A 286 11.56 13.24 14.53
N TYR A 287 10.61 14.17 14.66
CA TYR A 287 9.27 13.85 15.14
C TYR A 287 8.45 13.26 13.99
N LEU A 288 7.83 12.11 14.23
CA LEU A 288 6.77 11.55 13.39
C LEU A 288 5.44 11.78 14.08
N ASP A 289 4.54 12.48 13.40
CA ASP A 289 3.18 12.66 13.87
C ASP A 289 2.43 11.31 13.80
N PRO A 290 1.90 10.78 14.92
CA PRO A 290 1.11 9.55 14.93
C PRO A 290 -0.10 9.60 14.00
N GLU A 291 -0.67 10.78 13.74
CA GLU A 291 -1.78 10.92 12.79
C GLU A 291 -1.34 10.65 11.33
N ASN A 292 -0.04 10.72 11.06
CA ASN A 292 0.56 10.43 9.76
C ASN A 292 1.27 9.07 9.73
N ARG A 293 0.99 8.19 10.71
CA ARG A 293 1.66 6.90 10.93
C ARG A 293 1.91 6.13 9.64
N TYR A 294 0.87 5.89 8.85
CA TYR A 294 1.00 5.08 7.65
C TYR A 294 1.39 5.84 6.39
N ILE A 295 1.47 7.17 6.43
CA ILE A 295 1.99 7.97 5.31
C ILE A 295 3.47 7.67 5.10
N ILE A 296 4.26 7.65 6.19
CA ILE A 296 5.69 7.36 6.09
C ILE A 296 5.95 5.88 5.77
N VAL A 297 5.07 4.97 6.21
CA VAL A 297 5.14 3.54 5.86
C VAL A 297 4.89 3.34 4.38
N ASP A 298 3.84 3.97 3.82
CA ASP A 298 3.52 3.93 2.40
C ASP A 298 4.68 4.48 1.56
N ALA A 299 5.27 5.61 1.97
CA ALA A 299 6.47 6.17 1.31
C ALA A 299 7.67 5.21 1.35
N PHE A 300 7.93 4.57 2.50
CA PHE A 300 9.02 3.62 2.64
C PHE A 300 8.82 2.37 1.77
N LEU A 301 7.64 1.76 1.82
CA LEU A 301 7.33 0.56 1.03
C LEU A 301 7.34 0.86 -0.48
N THR A 302 6.80 2.01 -0.89
CA THR A 302 6.85 2.47 -2.28
C THR A 302 8.29 2.63 -2.76
N PHE A 303 9.15 3.22 -1.93
CA PHE A 303 10.57 3.35 -2.23
C PHE A 303 11.27 1.99 -2.37
N VAL A 304 11.02 1.05 -1.45
CA VAL A 304 11.58 -0.32 -1.54
C VAL A 304 11.18 -0.97 -2.85
N ALA A 305 9.89 -0.91 -3.25
CA ALA A 305 9.45 -1.48 -4.52
C ALA A 305 10.09 -0.77 -5.73
N ALA A 306 10.21 0.55 -5.70
CA ALA A 306 10.82 1.35 -6.77
C ALA A 306 12.29 0.99 -7.01
N GLN A 307 13.05 0.62 -5.98
CA GLN A 307 14.42 0.13 -6.16
C GLN A 307 14.52 -1.13 -7.02
N HIS A 308 13.43 -1.89 -7.13
CA HIS A 308 13.36 -3.15 -7.85
C HIS A 308 12.39 -3.11 -9.05
N GLU A 309 12.04 -1.92 -9.54
CA GLU A 309 11.06 -1.74 -10.63
C GLU A 309 11.40 -2.58 -11.88
N ASP A 310 12.69 -2.70 -12.21
CA ASP A 310 13.17 -3.49 -13.35
C ASP A 310 12.84 -4.99 -13.18
N GLU A 311 13.10 -5.54 -11.99
CA GLU A 311 12.81 -6.96 -11.70
C GLU A 311 11.29 -7.19 -11.61
N ILE A 312 10.57 -6.31 -10.92
CA ILE A 312 9.10 -6.35 -10.87
C ILE A 312 8.52 -6.33 -12.28
N SER A 313 9.02 -5.43 -13.14
CA SER A 313 8.58 -5.31 -14.53
C SER A 313 8.89 -6.54 -15.36
N PHE A 314 10.06 -7.16 -15.15
CA PHE A 314 10.45 -8.41 -15.80
C PHE A 314 9.54 -9.57 -15.38
N LEU A 315 9.28 -9.72 -14.07
CA LEU A 315 8.39 -10.75 -13.53
C LEU A 315 6.95 -10.61 -14.01
N LYS A 316 6.51 -9.38 -14.30
CA LYS A 316 5.20 -9.06 -14.89
C LYS A 316 5.13 -9.23 -16.42
N GLN A 317 6.26 -9.24 -17.14
CA GLN A 317 6.31 -8.88 -18.57
C GLN A 317 5.65 -9.86 -19.56
N GLN A 318 5.24 -11.08 -19.16
CA GLN A 318 4.51 -11.98 -20.07
C GLN A 318 3.01 -11.67 -20.23
N ILE A 319 2.48 -10.65 -19.55
CA ILE A 319 1.12 -10.13 -19.80
C ILE A 319 1.02 -9.34 -21.12
N LYS A 320 2.15 -8.82 -21.64
CA LYS A 320 2.15 -7.96 -22.84
C LYS A 320 1.91 -8.74 -24.14
N ASP A 321 2.33 -10.01 -24.19
CA ASP A 321 2.22 -10.89 -25.36
C ASP A 321 1.00 -11.83 -25.29
N GLY A 322 -0.20 -11.25 -25.34
CA GLY A 322 -1.37 -11.94 -25.90
C GLY A 322 -1.90 -13.20 -25.20
N GLY A 323 -1.62 -13.41 -23.91
CA GLY A 323 -2.28 -14.45 -23.13
C GLY A 323 -3.72 -14.03 -22.77
N PHE A 324 -4.72 -14.73 -23.32
CA PHE A 324 -6.13 -14.53 -22.96
C PHE A 324 -6.33 -14.64 -21.44
N GLY A 325 -6.80 -13.54 -20.84
CA GLY A 325 -7.51 -13.49 -19.59
C GLY A 325 -6.68 -13.36 -18.31
N TYR A 326 -7.32 -12.72 -17.33
CA TYR A 326 -7.12 -12.83 -15.88
C TYR A 326 -6.18 -11.82 -15.21
N ALA A 327 -6.79 -10.80 -14.62
CA ALA A 327 -6.62 -10.47 -13.19
C ALA A 327 -8.02 -10.44 -12.58
#